data_AF-A0ABD1GTS5-F1
#
_entry.id   AF-A0ABD1GTS5-F1
#
_cell.length_a   1.000
_cell.length_b   1.000
_cell.length_c   1.000
_cell.angle_alpha   90.00
_cell.angle_beta   90.00
_cell.angle_gamma   90.00
#
_symmetry.space_group_name_H-M   'P 1'
#
loop_
_entity.id
_entity.type
_entity.pdbx_description
1 polymer ?
#
loop_
_entity_poly.entity_id
_entity_poly.type
_entity_poly.pdbx_seq_one_letter_code
_entity_poly.pdbx_strand_id
1 'polypeptide(L)'
;MKIKNRNRFNDLLQELTIEILSRLPCRTILISKCVCKSWRGLVESPLFASLHSRQAPLSSARLPTIEFSRAHSFLGFIGDNEMVHKPLKGSILSHSFPNPYKPFIHSSVNGLLFMVDFDSTFELFICNPITRVYVRIEMGHECHSNEYAFGFGVNKSGQYKIVRFHSNWLIPLTCQVYNLGTGQWKSIMVEMLLEFNSQMRNVPPWVNENLHWLIFEFVERDIIPPKIYYLNLETELFNYFSCPLSIQNCERSLYYTLSALGGRLCFTNDESEDVVEIWCMKEYGDDKSWTKDYVIKRKPYMLTFDDILLSNFKFNTHYDLPKFNIQGDLHYIEEYLDSPLIIEIQKHDHNMLYPVKAFEDGGVLLALHTSARLFYYSNETKAIQEIKKENDYGDSNLVIYCPNFVSLKSLVMENMRVESF
;
A
#
# COMPACT_ATOMS: atom_id res chain seq x y z
N MET A 1 40.79 -15.18 36.00
CA MET A 1 39.73 -15.33 34.97
C MET A 1 38.38 -15.08 35.65
N LYS A 2 37.82 -13.86 35.57
CA LYS A 2 36.51 -13.55 36.19
C LYS A 2 35.42 -14.14 35.29
N ILE A 3 34.80 -15.23 35.72
CA ILE A 3 33.58 -15.76 35.10
C ILE A 3 32.48 -14.72 35.35
N LYS A 4 32.07 -14.00 34.30
CA LYS A 4 30.87 -13.16 34.33
C LYS A 4 29.66 -14.10 34.50
N ASN A 5 29.22 -14.31 35.74
CA ASN A 5 27.86 -14.75 35.99
C ASN A 5 26.92 -13.62 35.54
N ARG A 6 26.57 -13.62 34.24
CA ARG A 6 25.34 -12.96 33.79
C ARG A 6 24.19 -13.69 34.48
N ASN A 7 23.46 -12.97 35.34
CA ASN A 7 22.38 -13.52 36.16
C ASN A 7 21.24 -14.03 35.26
N ARG A 8 21.27 -15.32 34.90
CA ARG A 8 20.22 -15.98 34.10
C ARG A 8 18.80 -15.76 34.63
N PHE A 9 18.64 -15.55 35.95
CA PHE A 9 17.34 -15.24 36.56
C PHE A 9 16.81 -13.87 36.16
N ASN A 10 17.68 -12.86 36.04
CA ASN A 10 17.27 -11.53 35.59
C ASN A 10 16.94 -11.53 34.09
N ASP A 11 17.67 -12.32 33.31
CA ASP A 11 17.39 -12.50 31.88
C ASP A 11 16.03 -13.20 31.68
N LEU A 12 15.74 -14.27 32.46
CA LEU A 12 14.44 -14.95 32.46
C LEU A 12 13.28 -14.03 32.87
N LEU A 13 13.50 -13.17 33.88
CA LEU A 13 12.48 -12.21 34.30
C LEU A 13 12.21 -11.15 33.22
N GLN A 14 13.24 -10.74 32.46
CA GLN A 14 13.08 -9.83 31.32
C GLN A 14 12.30 -10.47 30.18
N GLU A 15 12.61 -11.72 29.83
CA GLU A 15 11.89 -12.48 28.80
C GLU A 15 10.41 -12.64 29.15
N LEU A 16 10.10 -13.03 30.40
CA LEU A 16 8.72 -13.12 30.89
C LEU A 16 8.02 -11.76 30.90
N THR A 17 8.73 -10.68 31.27
CA THR A 17 8.17 -9.33 31.24
C THR A 17 7.84 -8.91 29.81
N ILE A 18 8.74 -9.16 28.85
CA ILE A 18 8.50 -8.91 27.43
C ILE A 18 7.27 -9.69 26.97
N GLU A 19 7.16 -10.98 27.31
CA GLU A 19 6.03 -11.82 26.90
C GLU A 19 4.69 -11.34 27.48
N ILE A 20 4.67 -10.91 28.75
CA ILE A 20 3.46 -10.37 29.36
C ILE A 20 3.07 -9.05 28.69
N LEU A 21 4.02 -8.13 28.55
CA LEU A 21 3.78 -6.82 27.95
C LEU A 21 3.37 -6.93 26.48
N SER A 22 3.94 -7.88 25.72
CA SER A 22 3.64 -8.07 24.29
C SER A 22 2.24 -8.59 24.01
N ARG A 23 1.52 -9.06 25.04
CA ARG A 23 0.11 -9.48 24.96
C ARG A 23 -0.88 -8.36 25.31
N LEU A 24 -0.40 -7.21 25.79
CA LEU A 24 -1.26 -6.09 26.20
C LEU A 24 -1.70 -5.24 24.98
N PRO A 25 -2.80 -4.48 25.09
CA PRO A 25 -3.18 -3.48 24.10
C PRO A 25 -2.10 -2.39 23.92
N CYS A 26 -1.97 -1.82 22.71
CA CYS A 26 -0.95 -0.81 22.39
C CYS A 26 -0.93 0.37 23.38
N ARG A 27 -2.10 0.87 23.81
CA ARG A 27 -2.19 1.97 24.77
C ARG A 27 -1.58 1.61 26.13
N THR A 28 -1.82 0.38 26.61
CA THR A 28 -1.27 -0.11 27.87
C THR A 28 0.25 -0.28 27.79
N ILE A 29 0.75 -0.78 26.65
CA ILE A 29 2.19 -0.89 26.38
C ILE A 29 2.85 0.51 26.39
N LEU A 30 2.21 1.52 25.80
CA LEU A 30 2.75 2.89 25.82
C LEU A 30 2.84 3.45 27.24
N ILE A 31 1.83 3.22 28.08
CA ILE A 31 1.83 3.66 29.49
C ILE A 31 2.89 2.89 30.30
N SER A 32 3.14 1.62 29.98
CA SER A 32 4.12 0.79 30.70
C SER A 32 5.55 1.34 30.60
N LYS A 33 5.87 2.07 29.53
CA LYS A 33 7.14 2.81 29.37
C LYS A 33 7.39 3.85 30.46
N CYS A 34 6.33 4.36 31.10
CA CYS A 34 6.42 5.36 32.17
C CYS A 34 6.67 4.74 33.56
N VAL A 35 6.56 3.41 33.71
CA VAL A 35 6.71 2.74 35.01
C VAL A 35 8.16 2.79 35.49
N CYS A 36 9.11 2.39 34.65
CA CYS A 36 10.53 2.45 34.97
C CYS A 36 11.43 2.42 33.72
N LYS A 37 12.71 2.76 33.87
CA LYS A 37 13.71 2.74 32.78
C LYS A 37 13.90 1.35 32.18
N SER A 38 13.84 0.29 32.99
CA SER A 38 13.99 -1.08 32.52
C SER A 38 12.85 -1.47 31.59
N TRP A 39 11.60 -1.22 31.98
CA TRP A 39 10.43 -1.52 31.16
C TRP A 39 10.41 -0.71 29.88
N ARG A 40 10.78 0.58 29.95
CA ARG A 40 10.99 1.40 28.75
C ARG A 40 12.00 0.77 27.80
N GLY A 41 13.15 0.33 28.31
CA GLY A 41 14.18 -0.34 27.52
C GLY A 41 13.71 -1.65 26.91
N LEU A 42 12.90 -2.44 27.62
CA LEU A 42 12.31 -3.67 27.10
C LEU A 42 11.34 -3.37 25.95
N VAL A 43 10.41 -2.43 26.13
CA VAL A 43 9.42 -2.06 25.09
C VAL A 43 10.08 -1.46 23.85
N GLU A 44 11.16 -0.71 24.02
CA GLU A 44 11.93 -0.12 22.91
C GLU A 44 12.92 -1.11 22.26
N SER A 45 12.98 -2.36 22.75
CA SER A 45 13.91 -3.37 22.23
C SER A 45 13.41 -4.01 20.91
N PRO A 46 14.32 -4.42 20.02
CA PRO A 46 13.96 -5.18 18.82
C PRO A 46 13.25 -6.51 19.13
N LEU A 47 13.64 -7.17 20.21
CA LEU A 47 13.01 -8.41 20.68
C LEU A 47 11.53 -8.20 20.98
N PHE A 48 11.19 -7.12 21.69
CA PHE A 48 9.80 -6.79 21.97
C PHE A 48 8.99 -6.53 20.70
N ALA A 49 9.52 -5.74 19.75
CA ALA A 49 8.84 -5.49 18.48
C ALA A 49 8.58 -6.78 17.68
N SER A 50 9.56 -7.69 17.62
CA SER A 50 9.41 -8.99 16.95
C SER A 50 8.38 -9.91 17.62
N LEU A 51 8.40 -10.01 18.95
CA LEU A 51 7.45 -10.84 19.71
C LEU A 51 6.03 -10.27 19.66
N HIS A 52 5.91 -8.96 19.81
CA HIS A 52 4.64 -8.25 19.64
C HIS A 52 4.05 -8.49 18.25
N SER A 53 4.87 -8.46 17.18
CA SER A 53 4.42 -8.75 15.81
C SER A 53 3.91 -10.19 15.65
N ARG A 54 4.62 -11.18 16.21
CA ARG A 54 4.29 -12.62 16.06
C ARG A 54 3.08 -13.08 16.87
N GLN A 55 2.84 -12.51 18.04
CA GLN A 55 1.76 -12.94 18.95
C GLN A 55 0.38 -12.35 18.58
N ALA A 56 0.17 -12.00 17.31
CA ALA A 56 -0.98 -11.24 16.83
C ALA A 56 -2.16 -12.13 16.38
N PRO A 57 -2.93 -12.74 17.31
CA PRO A 57 -4.33 -13.00 16.96
C PRO A 57 -5.36 -12.91 18.11
N LEU A 58 -5.24 -12.01 19.10
CA LEU A 58 -6.18 -12.08 20.26
C LEU A 58 -6.77 -10.78 20.84
N SER A 59 -6.62 -9.61 20.20
CA SER A 59 -7.41 -8.44 20.68
C SER A 59 -7.76 -7.44 19.58
N SER A 60 -8.98 -6.89 19.70
CA SER A 60 -9.53 -5.79 18.88
C SER A 60 -8.67 -4.51 18.81
N ALA A 61 -7.55 -4.46 19.55
CA ALA A 61 -6.65 -3.33 19.66
C ALA A 61 -5.54 -3.28 18.58
N ARG A 62 -5.47 -4.26 17.66
CA ARG A 62 -4.47 -4.34 16.56
C ARG A 62 -5.09 -4.55 15.18
N LEU A 63 -6.36 -4.21 15.00
CA LEU A 63 -6.97 -4.40 13.69
C LEU A 63 -6.22 -3.53 12.67
N PRO A 64 -5.80 -4.08 11.52
CA PRO A 64 -5.13 -3.33 10.48
C PRO A 64 -5.98 -2.11 10.15
N THR A 65 -5.35 -0.95 10.10
CA THR A 65 -6.05 0.28 9.81
C THR A 65 -5.80 0.73 8.40
N ILE A 66 -6.89 1.11 7.75
CA ILE A 66 -6.84 1.76 6.46
C ILE A 66 -6.54 3.24 6.68
N GLU A 67 -5.42 3.73 6.13
CA GLU A 67 -5.08 5.14 6.11
C GLU A 67 -5.21 5.71 4.69
N PHE A 68 -5.86 6.88 4.57
CA PHE A 68 -6.00 7.66 3.34
C PHE A 68 -5.14 8.91 3.39
N SER A 69 -4.60 9.32 2.25
CA SER A 69 -3.82 10.55 2.15
C SER A 69 -4.53 11.68 1.40
N ARG A 70 -5.00 12.67 2.18
CA ARG A 70 -4.96 14.14 1.98
C ARG A 70 -5.95 14.76 2.99
N ALA A 71 -5.48 15.73 3.76
CA ALA A 71 -6.17 16.43 4.87
C ALA A 71 -6.68 15.60 6.07
N HIS A 72 -7.09 14.34 5.89
CA HIS A 72 -7.67 13.49 6.91
C HIS A 72 -7.10 12.07 6.83
N SER A 73 -6.20 11.68 7.74
CA SER A 73 -5.90 10.25 7.87
C SER A 73 -7.04 9.61 8.68
N PHE A 74 -7.79 8.72 8.04
CA PHE A 74 -8.74 7.87 8.72
C PHE A 74 -8.00 6.66 9.30
N LEU A 75 -8.48 6.10 10.40
CA LEU A 75 -8.10 4.75 10.86
C LEU A 75 -9.37 3.91 10.76
N GLY A 76 -9.46 3.04 9.76
CA GLY A 76 -10.56 2.07 9.66
C GLY A 76 -10.13 0.71 10.18
N PHE A 77 -10.70 0.22 11.28
CA PHE A 77 -10.34 -1.09 11.82
C PHE A 77 -10.88 -2.22 10.94
N ILE A 78 -10.01 -3.10 10.44
CA ILE A 78 -10.42 -4.34 9.77
C ILE A 78 -10.45 -5.48 10.80
N GLY A 79 -11.63 -5.77 11.37
CA GLY A 79 -11.89 -6.93 12.22
C GLY A 79 -11.81 -8.26 11.45
N ASP A 80 -11.69 -9.36 12.19
CA ASP A 80 -11.62 -10.71 11.59
C ASP A 80 -12.94 -11.14 10.94
N ASN A 81 -14.09 -10.53 11.28
CA ASN A 81 -15.40 -10.81 10.65
C ASN A 81 -16.32 -9.59 10.52
N GLU A 82 -15.92 -8.39 10.98
CA GLU A 82 -16.72 -7.16 10.85
C GLU A 82 -15.80 -5.95 10.67
N MET A 83 -16.11 -5.08 9.71
CA MET A 83 -15.54 -3.73 9.66
C MET A 83 -16.20 -2.88 10.76
N VAL A 84 -15.53 -2.76 11.90
CA VAL A 84 -15.98 -1.87 12.96
C VAL A 84 -15.52 -0.45 12.64
N HIS A 85 -16.40 0.31 12.00
CA HIS A 85 -16.22 1.72 11.74
C HIS A 85 -16.24 2.51 13.04
N LYS A 86 -15.06 2.83 13.59
CA LYS A 86 -14.95 3.85 14.64
C LYS A 86 -14.07 4.97 14.12
N PRO A 87 -14.60 6.19 13.89
CA PRO A 87 -13.74 7.34 13.69
C PRO A 87 -12.93 7.51 14.98
N LEU A 88 -11.62 7.26 14.91
CA LEU A 88 -10.72 7.81 15.91
C LEU A 88 -10.78 9.33 15.75
N LYS A 89 -11.51 10.01 16.64
CA LYS A 89 -11.34 11.45 16.84
C LYS A 89 -9.87 11.68 17.18
N GLY A 90 -9.14 12.21 16.21
CA GLY A 90 -7.69 12.40 16.27
C GLY A 90 -6.97 11.37 15.42
N SER A 91 -6.55 11.79 14.23
CA SER A 91 -5.57 11.04 13.47
C SER A 91 -4.26 11.05 14.25
N ILE A 92 -3.51 9.93 14.20
CA ILE A 92 -2.20 9.85 14.86
C ILE A 92 -1.24 10.92 14.28
N LEU A 93 -1.50 11.38 13.05
CA LEU A 93 -0.65 12.33 12.30
C LEU A 93 -1.25 13.75 12.19
N SER A 94 -2.57 13.96 12.37
CA SER A 94 -3.26 15.15 11.84
C SER A 94 -3.05 16.45 12.60
N HIS A 95 -2.60 16.39 13.85
CA HIS A 95 -2.45 17.58 14.71
C HIS A 95 -1.04 17.81 15.24
N SER A 96 -0.16 16.83 15.06
CA SER A 96 1.16 16.83 15.70
C SER A 96 2.30 16.85 14.69
N PHE A 97 2.10 16.37 13.45
CA PHE A 97 3.19 16.33 12.49
C PHE A 97 3.62 17.76 12.10
N PRO A 98 4.90 18.13 12.25
CA PRO A 98 5.33 19.53 12.13
C PRO A 98 5.36 20.07 10.70
N ASN A 99 5.09 19.24 9.69
CA ASN A 99 5.01 19.69 8.29
C ASN A 99 3.61 20.26 8.00
N PRO A 100 3.49 21.56 7.65
CA PRO A 100 2.20 22.19 7.35
C PRO A 100 1.51 21.60 6.10
N TYR A 101 2.26 20.94 5.21
CA TYR A 101 1.77 20.39 3.94
C TYR A 101 1.31 18.93 4.03
N LYS A 102 1.41 18.27 5.20
CA LYS A 102 0.98 16.88 5.49
C LYS A 102 1.44 15.88 4.41
N PRO A 103 2.58 15.18 4.59
CA PRO A 103 3.12 14.29 3.57
C PRO A 103 2.16 13.14 3.22
N PHE A 104 2.31 12.65 2.00
CA PHE A 104 1.54 11.55 1.47
C PHE A 104 1.96 10.22 2.07
N ILE A 105 1.02 9.38 2.50
CA ILE A 105 1.33 8.04 3.03
C ILE A 105 1.52 7.10 1.85
N HIS A 106 2.76 6.70 1.60
CA HIS A 106 3.10 5.87 0.45
C HIS A 106 2.91 4.38 0.78
N SER A 107 3.47 3.89 1.88
CA SER A 107 3.38 2.46 2.24
C SER A 107 3.61 2.22 3.73
N SER A 108 3.31 1.00 4.19
CA SER A 108 3.60 0.55 5.55
C SER A 108 4.36 -0.78 5.55
N VAL A 109 5.36 -0.88 6.43
CA VAL A 109 6.11 -2.12 6.68
C VAL A 109 6.37 -2.23 8.17
N ASN A 110 5.97 -3.35 8.78
CA ASN A 110 6.19 -3.64 10.20
C ASN A 110 5.77 -2.50 11.14
N GLY A 111 4.62 -1.85 10.87
CA GLY A 111 4.09 -0.75 11.69
C GLY A 111 4.87 0.56 11.61
N LEU A 112 5.80 0.66 10.66
CA LEU A 112 6.35 1.93 10.18
C LEU A 112 5.56 2.39 8.95
N LEU A 113 5.42 3.70 8.81
CA LEU A 113 4.88 4.38 7.63
C LEU A 113 6.02 5.05 6.88
N PHE A 114 6.06 4.85 5.57
CA PHE A 114 6.88 5.64 4.66
C PHE A 114 5.99 6.70 4.01
N MET A 115 6.42 7.96 4.10
CA MET A 115 5.65 9.12 3.65
C MET A 115 6.51 10.03 2.77
N VAL A 116 5.87 10.66 1.79
CA VAL A 116 6.52 11.49 0.77
C VAL A 116 5.77 12.82 0.66
N ASP A 117 6.46 13.93 0.81
CA ASP A 117 5.89 15.26 0.51
C ASP A 117 6.18 15.61 -0.95
N PHE A 118 5.20 15.46 -1.85
CA PHE A 118 5.36 15.83 -3.26
C PHE A 118 5.12 17.33 -3.54
N ASP A 119 4.48 18.04 -2.61
CA ASP A 119 3.86 19.35 -2.89
C ASP A 119 4.74 20.54 -2.45
N SER A 120 5.62 20.37 -1.46
CA SER A 120 6.38 21.49 -0.88
C SER A 120 7.91 21.40 -1.03
N THR A 121 8.55 20.49 -0.30
CA THR A 121 10.01 20.42 -0.15
C THR A 121 10.63 19.16 -0.72
N PHE A 122 9.80 18.28 -1.30
CA PHE A 122 10.21 16.97 -1.79
C PHE A 122 10.91 16.12 -0.72
N GLU A 123 10.37 16.14 0.50
CA GLU A 123 10.95 15.48 1.67
C GLU A 123 10.40 14.06 1.88
N LEU A 124 11.26 13.17 2.37
CA LEU A 124 10.90 11.81 2.73
C LEU A 124 10.85 11.66 4.25
N PHE A 125 9.88 10.87 4.72
CA PHE A 125 9.74 10.59 6.15
C PHE A 125 9.51 9.10 6.39
N ILE A 126 10.12 8.59 7.45
CA ILE A 126 9.70 7.32 8.06
C ILE A 126 9.15 7.64 9.44
N CYS A 127 7.94 7.18 9.71
CA CYS A 127 7.24 7.43 10.96
C CYS A 127 6.83 6.12 11.64
N ASN A 128 6.91 6.06 12.96
CA ASN A 128 6.16 5.10 13.75
C ASN A 128 5.04 5.86 14.50
N PRO A 129 3.77 5.76 14.03
CA PRO A 129 2.62 6.38 14.66
C PRO A 129 2.44 6.00 16.14
N ILE A 130 2.70 4.74 16.50
CA ILE A 130 2.53 4.24 17.87
C ILE A 130 3.54 4.86 18.82
N THR A 131 4.80 4.93 18.42
CA THR A 131 5.85 5.53 19.26
C THR A 131 5.92 7.05 19.13
N ARG A 132 5.16 7.64 18.18
CA ARG A 132 5.13 9.07 17.85
C ARG A 132 6.49 9.65 17.53
N VAL A 133 7.26 8.86 16.79
CA VAL A 133 8.62 9.20 16.39
C VAL A 133 8.69 9.16 14.88
N TYR A 134 9.44 10.08 14.30
CA TYR A 134 9.74 10.08 12.87
C TYR A 134 11.20 10.46 12.61
N VAL A 135 11.62 10.15 11.40
CA VAL A 135 12.93 10.50 10.85
C VAL A 135 12.69 11.12 9.49
N ARG A 136 13.32 12.28 9.27
CA ARG A 136 13.38 12.94 7.97
C ARG A 136 14.57 12.39 7.20
N ILE A 137 14.35 12.10 5.92
CA ILE A 137 15.37 11.57 5.02
C ILE A 137 15.59 12.60 3.93
N GLU A 138 16.86 12.98 3.77
CA GLU A 138 17.25 13.90 2.72
C GLU A 138 17.30 13.18 1.38
N MET A 139 16.77 13.82 0.33
CA MET A 139 16.79 13.28 -1.02
C MET A 139 18.20 13.30 -1.66
N GLY A 140 19.13 14.08 -1.11
CA GLY A 140 20.44 14.31 -1.73
C GLY A 140 20.39 15.27 -2.92
N HIS A 141 21.56 15.81 -3.29
CA HIS A 141 21.69 16.94 -4.22
C HIS A 141 21.50 16.60 -5.70
N GLU A 142 21.40 15.32 -6.08
CA GLU A 142 21.31 14.87 -7.48
C GLU A 142 19.85 14.76 -8.01
N CYS A 143 18.88 15.31 -7.27
CA CYS A 143 17.46 15.13 -7.51
C CYS A 143 16.83 16.34 -8.22
N HIS A 144 16.79 16.29 -9.56
CA HIS A 144 16.12 17.30 -10.41
C HIS A 144 15.12 16.68 -11.41
N SER A 145 14.62 15.46 -11.14
CA SER A 145 13.66 14.80 -12.04
C SER A 145 12.22 15.16 -11.71
N ASN A 146 11.33 15.09 -12.70
CA ASN A 146 9.89 15.21 -12.52
C ASN A 146 9.21 13.85 -12.27
N GLU A 147 9.96 12.75 -12.37
CA GLU A 147 9.41 11.40 -12.30
C GLU A 147 10.12 10.59 -11.22
N TYR A 148 9.35 10.23 -10.18
CA TYR A 148 9.81 9.40 -9.09
C TYR A 148 8.88 8.22 -8.88
N ALA A 149 9.48 7.08 -8.58
CA ALA A 149 8.82 5.90 -8.04
C ALA A 149 9.56 5.48 -6.78
N PHE A 150 8.84 5.02 -5.77
CA PHE A 150 9.44 4.62 -4.51
C PHE A 150 9.02 3.20 -4.14
N GLY A 151 9.82 2.58 -3.28
CA GLY A 151 9.47 1.36 -2.58
C GLY A 151 10.08 1.39 -1.18
N PHE A 152 9.40 0.76 -0.23
CA PHE A 152 9.87 0.68 1.15
C PHE A 152 9.71 -0.74 1.65
N GLY A 153 10.77 -1.29 2.22
CA GLY A 153 10.82 -2.68 2.65
C GLY A 153 11.91 -2.93 3.67
N VAL A 154 11.95 -4.15 4.18
CA VAL A 154 13.01 -4.64 5.07
C VAL A 154 13.66 -5.88 4.44
N ASN A 155 14.97 -5.98 4.55
CA ASN A 155 15.69 -7.17 4.09
C ASN A 155 15.70 -8.27 5.16
N LYS A 156 16.26 -9.43 4.82
CA LYS A 156 16.30 -10.61 5.69
C LYS A 156 17.13 -10.34 6.96
N SER A 157 18.15 -9.50 6.83
CA SER A 157 18.98 -9.04 7.95
C SER A 157 18.29 -8.00 8.86
N GLY A 158 17.04 -7.61 8.57
CA GLY A 158 16.26 -6.67 9.39
C GLY A 158 16.57 -5.19 9.12
N GLN A 159 17.30 -4.88 8.05
CA GLN A 159 17.63 -3.51 7.64
C GLN A 159 16.52 -2.95 6.77
N TYR A 160 16.00 -1.79 7.18
CA TYR A 160 14.97 -1.07 6.42
C TYR A 160 15.63 -0.28 5.29
N LYS A 161 15.03 -0.38 4.11
CA LYS A 161 15.53 0.23 2.89
C LYS A 161 14.42 0.97 2.16
N ILE A 162 14.77 2.13 1.60
CA ILE A 162 13.96 2.83 0.61
C ILE A 162 14.62 2.63 -0.73
N VAL A 163 13.84 2.20 -1.72
CA VAL A 163 14.24 2.17 -3.11
C VAL A 163 13.60 3.36 -3.78
N ARG A 164 14.35 4.07 -4.63
CA ARG A 164 13.78 5.04 -5.54
C ARG A 164 14.25 4.79 -6.95
N PHE A 165 13.34 5.00 -7.89
CA PHE A 165 13.67 5.21 -9.27
C PHE A 165 13.45 6.67 -9.61
N HIS A 166 14.38 7.21 -10.38
CA HIS A 166 14.21 8.51 -10.99
C HIS A 166 14.72 8.47 -12.43
N SER A 167 14.05 9.24 -13.27
CA SER A 167 14.40 9.42 -14.67
C SER A 167 14.29 10.90 -15.01
N ASN A 168 15.13 11.40 -15.91
CA ASN A 168 14.85 12.66 -16.57
C ASN A 168 15.00 12.44 -18.09
N TRP A 169 14.49 13.36 -18.90
CA TRP A 169 14.54 13.25 -20.36
C TRP A 169 15.94 13.01 -20.96
N LEU A 170 17.01 13.22 -20.17
CA LEU A 170 18.40 13.13 -20.59
C LEU A 170 19.17 11.96 -19.95
N ILE A 171 18.62 11.28 -18.93
CA ILE A 171 19.29 10.27 -18.11
C ILE A 171 18.44 9.01 -18.08
N PRO A 172 19.03 7.83 -18.41
CA PRO A 172 18.36 6.55 -18.25
C PRO A 172 17.79 6.34 -16.85
N LEU A 173 16.80 5.45 -16.72
CA LEU A 173 16.21 5.09 -15.44
C LEU A 173 17.31 4.74 -14.42
N THR A 174 17.42 5.53 -13.37
CA THR A 174 18.39 5.33 -12.31
C THR A 174 17.68 4.76 -11.09
N CYS A 175 18.22 3.67 -10.53
CA CYS A 175 17.77 3.09 -9.29
C CYS A 175 18.74 3.42 -8.16
N GLN A 176 18.24 3.90 -7.02
CA GLN A 176 19.03 4.13 -5.83
C GLN A 176 18.36 3.52 -4.61
N VAL A 177 19.18 3.03 -3.69
CA VAL A 177 18.74 2.42 -2.44
C VAL A 177 19.31 3.19 -1.27
N TYR A 178 18.43 3.60 -0.38
CA TYR A 178 18.75 4.17 0.91
C TYR A 178 18.70 3.09 1.97
N ASN A 179 19.79 2.93 2.73
CA ASN A 179 19.77 2.09 3.92
C ASN A 179 19.59 2.96 5.15
N LEU A 180 18.49 2.75 5.88
CA LEU A 180 18.15 3.53 7.06
C LEU A 180 19.23 3.43 8.15
N GLY A 181 19.90 2.29 8.25
CA GLY A 181 20.96 2.04 9.22
C GLY A 181 22.30 2.69 8.89
N THR A 182 22.52 3.13 7.65
CA THR A 182 23.74 3.87 7.25
C THR A 182 23.45 5.32 6.88
N GLY A 183 22.18 5.67 6.63
CA GLY A 183 21.75 7.01 6.29
C GLY A 183 22.25 7.51 4.93
N GLN A 184 22.62 6.61 4.00
CA GLN A 184 23.21 6.97 2.70
C GLN A 184 22.44 6.36 1.53
N TRP A 185 22.36 7.13 0.44
CA TRP A 185 21.90 6.65 -0.86
C TRP A 185 23.04 5.97 -1.61
N LYS A 186 22.74 4.83 -2.23
CA LYS A 186 23.65 4.09 -3.10
C LYS A 186 22.97 3.83 -4.44
N SER A 187 23.64 4.19 -5.54
CA SER A 187 23.17 3.84 -6.88
C SER A 187 23.36 2.36 -7.17
N ILE A 188 22.33 1.74 -7.76
CA ILE A 188 22.37 0.38 -8.26
C ILE A 188 22.40 0.47 -9.79
N MET A 189 23.34 -0.23 -10.40
CA MET A 189 23.39 -0.34 -11.85
C MET A 189 22.16 -1.13 -12.33
N VAL A 190 21.36 -0.50 -13.18
CA VAL A 190 20.27 -1.17 -13.88
C VAL A 190 20.84 -1.59 -15.23
N GLU A 191 21.22 -2.87 -15.37
CA GLU A 191 21.85 -3.40 -16.60
C GLU A 191 20.89 -3.44 -17.81
N MET A 192 19.61 -3.08 -17.60
CA MET A 192 18.54 -3.21 -18.58
C MET A 192 18.10 -1.84 -19.09
N LEU A 193 17.71 -1.78 -20.37
CA LEU A 193 17.09 -0.60 -20.99
C LEU A 193 15.64 -0.44 -20.52
N LEU A 194 15.47 -0.17 -19.23
CA LEU A 194 14.17 0.11 -18.64
C LEU A 194 13.83 1.59 -18.81
N GLU A 195 12.62 1.87 -19.26
CA GLU A 195 12.06 3.22 -19.23
C GLU A 195 11.19 3.39 -17.99
N PHE A 196 11.16 4.62 -17.46
CA PHE A 196 10.21 4.97 -16.42
C PHE A 196 8.79 4.83 -16.99
N ASN A 197 7.94 4.08 -16.31
CA ASN A 197 6.53 3.96 -16.69
C ASN A 197 5.63 4.34 -15.51
N SER A 198 4.41 4.77 -15.81
CA SER A 198 3.45 5.25 -14.80
C SER A 198 3.12 4.19 -13.75
N GLN A 199 3.12 2.89 -14.10
CA GLN A 199 2.86 1.80 -13.15
C GLN A 199 3.95 1.66 -12.09
N MET A 200 5.16 2.17 -12.35
CA MET A 200 6.21 2.23 -11.32
C MET A 200 5.84 3.15 -10.16
N ARG A 201 4.93 4.12 -10.36
CA ARG A 201 4.44 5.00 -9.30
C ARG A 201 3.48 4.31 -8.33
N ASN A 202 2.93 3.16 -8.71
CA ASN A 202 2.13 2.36 -7.80
C ASN A 202 3.00 1.86 -6.65
N VAL A 203 2.37 1.68 -5.49
CA VAL A 203 3.05 1.15 -4.31
C VAL A 203 3.52 -0.28 -4.60
N PRO A 204 4.84 -0.55 -4.66
CA PRO A 204 5.33 -1.89 -4.96
C PRO A 204 5.08 -2.82 -3.76
N PRO A 205 4.47 -3.99 -3.95
CA PRO A 205 4.30 -4.92 -2.86
C PRO A 205 5.64 -5.47 -2.37
N TRP A 206 5.82 -5.45 -1.06
CA TRP A 206 6.94 -6.09 -0.37
C TRP A 206 6.54 -7.51 0.03
N VAL A 207 7.12 -8.51 -0.65
CA VAL A 207 6.84 -9.94 -0.44
C VAL A 207 8.16 -10.70 -0.42
N ASN A 208 8.33 -11.57 0.59
CA ASN A 208 9.53 -12.42 0.71
C ASN A 208 10.84 -11.61 0.62
N GLU A 209 10.91 -10.47 1.32
CA GLU A 209 12.06 -9.56 1.35
C GLU A 209 12.42 -8.86 0.02
N ASN A 210 11.56 -8.97 -1.00
CA ASN A 210 11.72 -8.32 -2.30
C ASN A 210 10.61 -7.28 -2.52
N LEU A 211 10.95 -6.19 -3.22
CA LEU A 211 9.99 -5.22 -3.74
C LEU A 211 9.74 -5.50 -5.22
N HIS A 212 8.48 -5.42 -5.65
CA HIS A 212 8.07 -5.83 -7.00
C HIS A 212 7.44 -4.68 -7.77
N TRP A 213 7.84 -4.50 -9.02
CA TRP A 213 7.29 -3.51 -9.94
C TRP A 213 6.89 -4.19 -11.25
N LEU A 214 5.78 -3.74 -11.80
CA LEU A 214 5.42 -4.08 -13.17
C LEU A 214 6.18 -3.12 -14.09
N ILE A 215 7.05 -3.65 -14.94
CA ILE A 215 7.84 -2.82 -15.85
C ILE A 215 7.66 -3.34 -17.27
N PHE A 216 7.45 -2.41 -18.19
CA PHE A 216 7.37 -2.67 -19.62
C PHE A 216 8.75 -2.49 -20.23
N GLU A 217 9.26 -3.52 -20.89
CA GLU A 217 10.49 -3.44 -21.66
C GLU A 217 10.21 -2.81 -23.04
N PHE A 218 11.23 -2.15 -23.59
CA PHE A 218 11.19 -1.57 -24.92
C PHE A 218 12.30 -2.24 -25.74
N VAL A 219 11.92 -3.07 -26.71
CA VAL A 219 12.84 -3.64 -27.70
C VAL A 219 12.24 -3.36 -29.07
N GLU A 220 12.77 -2.36 -29.77
CA GLU A 220 12.35 -1.98 -31.11
C GLU A 220 10.81 -1.87 -31.28
N ARG A 221 10.25 -2.26 -32.42
CA ARG A 221 8.79 -2.23 -32.69
C ARG A 221 8.05 -3.45 -32.13
N ASP A 222 8.72 -4.33 -31.38
CA ASP A 222 8.13 -5.57 -30.91
C ASP A 222 7.38 -5.37 -29.59
N ILE A 223 6.18 -5.95 -29.52
CA ILE A 223 5.33 -5.95 -28.33
C ILE A 223 5.82 -7.08 -27.43
N ILE A 224 6.53 -6.75 -26.37
CA ILE A 224 6.94 -7.70 -25.34
C ILE A 224 5.93 -7.63 -24.18
N PRO A 225 5.42 -8.77 -23.68
CA PRO A 225 4.56 -8.77 -22.51
C PRO A 225 5.27 -8.16 -21.30
N PRO A 226 4.54 -7.49 -20.40
CA PRO A 226 5.15 -6.91 -19.20
C PRO A 226 5.84 -8.00 -18.36
N LYS A 227 6.90 -7.60 -17.65
CA LYS A 227 7.55 -8.46 -16.66
C LYS A 227 7.38 -7.89 -15.26
N ILE A 228 7.37 -8.79 -14.28
CA ILE A 228 7.31 -8.42 -12.87
C ILE A 228 8.75 -8.40 -12.35
N TYR A 229 9.34 -7.22 -12.37
CA TYR A 229 10.67 -7.02 -11.82
C TYR A 229 10.63 -7.00 -10.31
N TYR A 230 11.66 -7.55 -9.69
CA TYR A 230 11.84 -7.41 -8.26
C TYR A 230 13.28 -7.07 -7.91
N LEU A 231 13.43 -6.26 -6.86
CA LEU A 231 14.71 -5.98 -6.25
C LEU A 231 14.80 -6.75 -4.94
N ASN A 232 15.83 -7.58 -4.82
CA ASN A 232 16.14 -8.22 -3.55
C ASN A 232 16.82 -7.22 -2.62
N LEU A 233 16.20 -6.95 -1.46
CA LEU A 233 16.72 -5.95 -0.54
C LEU A 233 17.95 -6.41 0.24
N GLU A 234 18.27 -7.70 0.26
CA GLU A 234 19.49 -8.23 0.87
C GLU A 234 20.68 -8.09 -0.08
N THR A 235 20.55 -8.63 -1.29
CA THR A 235 21.64 -8.68 -2.29
C THR A 235 21.72 -7.43 -3.14
N GLU A 236 20.67 -6.60 -3.17
CA GLU A 236 20.55 -5.41 -4.02
C GLU A 236 20.64 -5.74 -5.52
N LEU A 237 20.17 -6.93 -5.91
CA LEU A 237 20.16 -7.40 -7.30
C LEU A 237 18.73 -7.45 -7.84
N PHE A 238 18.58 -7.02 -9.09
CA PHE A 238 17.35 -7.15 -9.86
C PHE A 238 17.22 -8.54 -10.45
N ASN A 239 15.98 -9.02 -10.50
CA ASN A 239 15.58 -10.16 -11.30
C ASN A 239 14.10 -9.97 -11.68
N TYR A 240 13.48 -10.92 -12.38
CA TYR A 240 12.09 -10.80 -12.80
C TYR A 240 11.37 -12.14 -12.81
N PHE A 241 10.04 -12.06 -12.73
CA PHE A 241 9.11 -13.13 -13.01
C PHE A 241 8.35 -12.85 -14.29
N SER A 242 7.93 -13.91 -14.98
CA SER A 242 6.97 -13.80 -16.07
C SER A 242 5.59 -13.45 -15.50
N CYS A 243 4.82 -12.64 -16.24
CA CYS A 243 3.40 -12.46 -15.94
C CYS A 243 2.62 -13.78 -16.14
N PRO A 244 1.45 -13.93 -15.49
CA PRO A 244 0.57 -15.08 -15.71
C PRO A 244 0.31 -15.35 -17.19
N LEU A 245 0.34 -16.63 -17.59
CA LEU A 245 0.30 -17.09 -18.99
C LEU A 245 -0.82 -16.47 -19.84
N SER A 246 -2.01 -16.24 -19.27
CA SER A 246 -3.15 -15.66 -19.98
C SER A 246 -2.95 -14.20 -20.41
N ILE A 247 -1.91 -13.53 -19.91
CA ILE A 247 -1.64 -12.10 -20.09
C ILE A 247 -0.40 -11.90 -20.96
N GLN A 248 0.33 -12.97 -21.29
CA GLN A 248 1.53 -12.91 -22.13
C GLN A 248 1.25 -12.46 -23.57
N ASN A 249 -0.04 -12.40 -23.97
CA ASN A 249 -0.48 -11.96 -25.29
C ASN A 249 -1.15 -10.57 -25.28
N CYS A 250 -1.26 -9.91 -24.13
CA CYS A 250 -1.93 -8.61 -24.01
C CYS A 250 -0.94 -7.45 -24.09
N GLU A 251 -1.36 -6.37 -24.74
CA GLU A 251 -0.58 -5.15 -24.90
C GLU A 251 -0.48 -4.34 -23.58
N ARG A 252 0.21 -3.19 -23.65
CA ARG A 252 0.43 -2.25 -22.54
C ARG A 252 -0.88 -1.80 -21.90
N SER A 253 -1.32 -2.50 -20.88
CA SER A 253 -2.51 -2.12 -20.13
C SER A 253 -2.13 -1.26 -18.93
N LEU A 254 -2.81 -0.12 -18.80
CA LEU A 254 -2.75 0.68 -17.58
C LEU A 254 -3.58 0.06 -16.44
N TYR A 255 -4.29 -1.04 -16.70
CA TYR A 255 -5.20 -1.73 -15.79
C TYR A 255 -4.57 -2.94 -15.09
N TYR A 256 -3.24 -2.98 -15.02
CA TYR A 256 -2.49 -4.02 -14.33
C TYR A 256 -1.88 -3.48 -13.04
N THR A 257 -2.11 -4.18 -11.93
CA THR A 257 -1.49 -3.84 -10.63
C THR A 257 -0.90 -5.05 -9.93
N LEU A 258 0.10 -4.78 -9.09
CA LEU A 258 0.67 -5.77 -8.19
C LEU A 258 0.22 -5.46 -6.76
N SER A 259 0.00 -6.50 -5.98
CA SER A 259 -0.41 -6.39 -4.57
C SER A 259 0.14 -7.55 -3.74
N ALA A 260 0.15 -7.39 -2.41
CA ALA A 260 0.47 -8.44 -1.47
C ALA A 260 -0.82 -8.88 -0.76
N LEU A 261 -1.28 -10.11 -1.03
CA LEU A 261 -2.53 -10.63 -0.50
C LEU A 261 -2.28 -11.88 0.35
N GLY A 262 -2.52 -11.78 1.67
CA GLY A 262 -2.25 -12.88 2.59
C GLY A 262 -0.79 -13.35 2.55
N GLY A 263 0.16 -12.42 2.36
CA GLY A 263 1.59 -12.72 2.23
C GLY A 263 2.03 -13.28 0.88
N ARG A 264 1.14 -13.36 -0.12
CA ARG A 264 1.46 -13.82 -1.48
C ARG A 264 1.52 -12.66 -2.46
N LEU A 265 2.41 -12.76 -3.45
CA LEU A 265 2.45 -11.83 -4.57
C LEU A 265 1.24 -12.08 -5.47
N CYS A 266 0.51 -11.01 -5.78
CA CYS A 266 -0.69 -11.06 -6.60
C CYS A 266 -0.61 -10.08 -7.76
N PHE A 267 -1.17 -10.49 -8.89
CA PHE A 267 -1.31 -9.69 -10.10
C PHE A 267 -2.81 -9.50 -10.36
N THR A 268 -3.23 -8.26 -10.56
CA THR A 268 -4.61 -7.92 -10.90
C THR A 268 -4.70 -7.50 -12.35
N ASN A 269 -5.59 -8.14 -13.11
CA ASN A 269 -6.02 -7.72 -14.43
C ASN A 269 -7.41 -7.09 -14.33
N ASP A 270 -7.49 -5.78 -14.54
CA ASP A 270 -8.74 -5.00 -14.53
C ASP A 270 -9.10 -4.42 -15.92
N GLU A 271 -8.63 -5.09 -16.98
CA GLU A 271 -8.81 -4.63 -18.35
C GLU A 271 -10.24 -4.84 -18.85
N SER A 272 -10.89 -5.94 -18.47
CA SER A 272 -12.27 -6.26 -18.87
C SER A 272 -13.28 -5.32 -18.22
N GLU A 273 -14.32 -4.93 -18.98
CA GLU A 273 -15.47 -4.20 -18.43
C GLU A 273 -16.34 -5.06 -17.51
N ASP A 274 -16.29 -6.38 -17.65
CA ASP A 274 -17.21 -7.30 -16.98
C ASP A 274 -16.58 -7.99 -15.77
N VAL A 275 -15.27 -8.15 -15.75
CA VAL A 275 -14.59 -8.92 -14.70
C VAL A 275 -13.26 -8.31 -14.30
N VAL A 276 -12.93 -8.44 -13.02
CA VAL A 276 -11.59 -8.23 -12.48
C VAL A 276 -11.00 -9.59 -12.12
N GLU A 277 -9.82 -9.90 -12.63
CA GLU A 277 -9.13 -11.16 -12.35
C GLU A 277 -7.95 -10.91 -11.42
N ILE A 278 -7.86 -11.68 -10.34
CA ILE A 278 -6.72 -11.63 -9.43
C ILE A 278 -6.02 -12.99 -9.46
N TRP A 279 -4.77 -12.94 -9.89
CA TRP A 279 -3.85 -14.06 -9.95
C TRP A 279 -2.95 -14.05 -8.73
N CYS A 280 -2.73 -15.19 -8.10
CA CYS A 280 -1.87 -15.32 -6.93
C CYS A 280 -0.74 -16.31 -7.22
N MET A 281 0.50 -15.94 -6.92
CA MET A 281 1.65 -16.85 -7.01
C MET A 281 1.62 -17.76 -5.78
N LYS A 282 1.36 -19.07 -6.00
CA LYS A 282 1.23 -20.03 -4.89
C LYS A 282 2.56 -20.40 -4.29
N GLU A 283 3.57 -20.55 -5.12
CA GLU A 283 4.93 -20.87 -4.73
C GLU A 283 5.82 -19.71 -5.17
N TYR A 284 6.27 -18.91 -4.21
CA TYR A 284 7.07 -17.72 -4.52
C TYR A 284 8.34 -18.12 -5.29
N GLY A 285 8.53 -17.53 -6.47
CA GLY A 285 9.68 -17.81 -7.34
C GLY A 285 9.42 -18.85 -8.43
N ASP A 286 8.26 -19.50 -8.46
CA ASP A 286 7.85 -20.36 -9.56
C ASP A 286 6.77 -19.68 -10.43
N ASP A 287 7.16 -19.27 -11.63
CA ASP A 287 6.27 -18.67 -12.65
C ASP A 287 5.12 -19.61 -13.06
N LYS A 288 5.22 -20.92 -12.83
CA LYS A 288 4.15 -21.86 -13.15
C LYS A 288 3.11 -21.97 -12.04
N SER A 289 3.39 -21.39 -10.86
CA SER A 289 2.53 -21.46 -9.69
C SER A 289 1.44 -20.40 -9.64
N TRP A 290 1.36 -19.53 -10.66
CA TRP A 290 0.27 -18.55 -10.79
C TRP A 290 -1.07 -19.25 -10.98
N THR A 291 -2.03 -18.96 -10.10
CA THR A 291 -3.42 -19.39 -10.28
C THR A 291 -4.36 -18.21 -10.18
N LYS A 292 -5.44 -18.25 -10.97
CA LYS A 292 -6.54 -17.30 -10.90
C LYS A 292 -7.41 -17.64 -9.69
N ASP A 293 -7.17 -16.96 -8.57
CA ASP A 293 -7.87 -17.23 -7.32
C ASP A 293 -9.21 -16.50 -7.24
N TYR A 294 -9.30 -15.31 -7.85
CA TYR A 294 -10.50 -14.51 -7.82
C TYR A 294 -10.90 -14.05 -9.22
N VAL A 295 -12.20 -14.15 -9.48
CA VAL A 295 -12.88 -13.56 -10.63
C VAL A 295 -14.06 -12.78 -10.07
N ILE A 296 -13.92 -11.47 -10.08
CA ILE A 296 -14.90 -10.54 -9.52
C ILE A 296 -15.73 -10.04 -10.69
N LYS A 297 -17.01 -10.42 -10.73
CA LYS A 297 -17.92 -9.93 -11.77
C LYS A 297 -18.38 -8.51 -11.44
N ARG A 298 -18.26 -7.62 -12.42
CA ARG A 298 -18.95 -6.34 -12.50
C ARG A 298 -20.38 -6.63 -12.97
N LYS A 299 -21.36 -5.87 -12.49
CA LYS A 299 -22.70 -5.97 -13.04
C LYS A 299 -22.74 -5.25 -14.39
N PRO A 300 -23.41 -5.83 -15.41
CA PRO A 300 -23.54 -5.18 -16.69
C PRO A 300 -24.25 -3.84 -16.51
N TYR A 301 -23.68 -2.81 -17.12
CA TYR A 301 -24.25 -1.48 -17.14
C TYR A 301 -25.57 -1.50 -17.90
N MET A 302 -26.67 -1.12 -17.24
CA MET A 302 -27.85 -0.66 -17.96
C MET A 302 -27.70 0.85 -18.14
N LEU A 303 -27.27 1.27 -19.32
CA LEU A 303 -27.25 2.67 -19.72
C LEU A 303 -28.58 3.32 -19.33
N THR A 304 -28.55 4.28 -18.40
CA THR A 304 -29.71 5.14 -18.20
C THR A 304 -29.76 6.17 -19.33
N PHE A 305 -30.93 6.74 -19.62
CA PHE A 305 -31.06 7.76 -20.65
C PHE A 305 -30.18 8.99 -20.36
N ASP A 306 -29.93 9.27 -19.07
CA ASP A 306 -29.06 10.35 -18.58
C ASP A 306 -27.58 10.09 -18.86
N ASP A 307 -27.15 8.83 -18.79
CA ASP A 307 -25.77 8.43 -19.12
C ASP A 307 -25.46 8.61 -20.61
N ILE A 308 -26.43 8.30 -21.47
CA ILE A 308 -26.34 8.53 -22.94
C ILE A 308 -26.24 10.03 -23.24
N LEU A 309 -27.00 10.85 -22.51
CA LEU A 309 -26.91 12.31 -22.61
C LEU A 309 -25.53 12.82 -22.18
N LEU A 310 -25.01 12.37 -21.04
CA LEU A 310 -23.69 12.77 -20.52
C LEU A 310 -22.53 12.31 -21.41
N SER A 311 -22.60 11.11 -22.00
CA SER A 311 -21.60 10.64 -22.96
C SER A 311 -21.62 11.45 -24.25
N ASN A 312 -22.79 11.89 -24.70
CA ASN A 312 -22.92 12.74 -25.89
C ASN A 312 -22.41 14.18 -25.68
N PHE A 313 -22.20 14.62 -24.44
CA PHE A 313 -21.59 15.94 -24.13
C PHE A 313 -20.07 15.92 -24.00
N LYS A 314 -19.44 14.73 -23.97
CA LYS A 314 -17.98 14.60 -23.97
C LYS A 314 -17.51 14.12 -25.34
N PHE A 315 -17.46 15.04 -26.31
CA PHE A 315 -16.40 15.22 -27.32
C PHE A 315 -16.87 16.28 -28.34
N ASN A 316 -16.30 17.49 -28.26
CA ASN A 316 -15.80 18.25 -29.42
C ASN A 316 -15.17 19.57 -28.94
N THR A 317 -13.87 19.54 -28.67
CA THR A 317 -13.02 20.69 -29.01
C THR A 317 -12.95 20.75 -30.53
N HIS A 318 -13.53 21.82 -31.09
CA HIS A 318 -13.60 22.26 -32.50
C HIS A 318 -14.88 21.93 -33.30
N TYR A 319 -15.64 23.01 -33.53
CA TYR A 319 -16.64 23.32 -34.56
C TYR A 319 -17.65 22.22 -34.95
N ASP A 320 -18.81 22.22 -34.29
CA ASP A 320 -20.12 22.53 -34.89
C ASP A 320 -21.26 22.07 -33.96
N LEU A 321 -22.22 22.96 -33.71
CA LEU A 321 -23.42 22.68 -32.90
C LEU A 321 -24.50 22.03 -33.78
N PRO A 322 -25.07 20.87 -33.41
CA PRO A 322 -26.38 20.48 -33.90
C PRO A 322 -27.47 21.06 -32.98
N LYS A 323 -28.37 21.86 -33.55
CA LYS A 323 -29.68 22.20 -32.97
C LYS A 323 -30.63 21.02 -33.20
N PHE A 324 -31.23 20.42 -32.16
CA PHE A 324 -32.53 19.76 -32.31
C PHE A 324 -33.45 19.89 -31.08
N ASN A 325 -34.73 19.89 -31.43
CA ASN A 325 -35.94 20.25 -30.68
C ASN A 325 -36.28 19.27 -29.55
N ILE A 326 -36.71 19.82 -28.42
CA ILE A 326 -37.36 19.07 -27.33
C ILE A 326 -38.84 18.88 -27.70
N GLN A 327 -39.29 17.63 -27.76
CA GLN A 327 -40.70 17.28 -27.62
C GLN A 327 -40.76 16.03 -26.74
N GLY A 328 -41.33 16.19 -25.53
CA GLY A 328 -41.25 15.23 -24.45
C GLY A 328 -42.24 14.07 -24.55
N ASP A 329 -42.03 13.08 -23.68
CA ASP A 329 -43.02 12.57 -22.73
C ASP A 329 -42.30 11.74 -21.65
N LEU A 330 -42.63 11.98 -20.37
CA LEU A 330 -42.05 11.34 -19.19
C LEU A 330 -43.07 10.34 -18.64
N HIS A 331 -42.74 9.04 -18.66
CA HIS A 331 -43.50 8.01 -17.94
C HIS A 331 -42.69 7.55 -16.72
N TYR A 332 -43.21 7.85 -15.52
CA TYR A 332 -42.75 7.25 -14.27
C TYR A 332 -43.20 5.79 -14.22
N ILE A 333 -42.26 4.87 -13.97
CA ILE A 333 -42.57 3.51 -13.51
C ILE A 333 -42.05 3.42 -12.08
N GLU A 334 -42.98 3.38 -11.11
CA GLU A 334 -42.71 2.91 -9.76
C GLU A 334 -42.66 1.38 -9.78
N GLU A 335 -41.51 0.79 -9.49
CA GLU A 335 -41.45 -0.59 -9.00
C GLU A 335 -40.61 -0.69 -7.73
N TYR A 336 -41.29 -1.17 -6.68
CA TYR A 336 -40.72 -1.68 -5.44
C TYR A 336 -39.86 -2.91 -5.73
N LEU A 337 -38.60 -2.91 -5.28
CA LEU A 337 -37.86 -4.14 -5.02
C LEU A 337 -37.04 -4.01 -3.74
N ASP A 338 -37.41 -4.82 -2.75
CA ASP A 338 -36.50 -5.30 -1.70
C ASP A 338 -35.32 -6.00 -2.38
N SER A 339 -34.26 -5.26 -2.65
CA SER A 339 -32.99 -5.79 -3.16
C SER A 339 -31.86 -5.18 -2.33
N PRO A 340 -30.84 -5.98 -1.95
CA PRO A 340 -29.69 -5.44 -1.23
C PRO A 340 -29.07 -4.34 -2.07
N LEU A 341 -28.90 -3.15 -1.50
CA LEU A 341 -28.39 -1.94 -2.17
C LEU A 341 -27.21 -2.30 -3.10
N ILE A 342 -27.46 -2.30 -4.41
CA ILE A 342 -26.50 -2.72 -5.43
C ILE A 342 -25.68 -1.50 -5.79
N ILE A 343 -24.37 -1.55 -5.56
CA ILE A 343 -23.48 -0.43 -5.90
C ILE A 343 -22.78 -0.74 -7.22
N GLU A 344 -23.01 0.13 -8.19
CA GLU A 344 -22.36 0.13 -9.49
C GLU A 344 -20.94 0.70 -9.38
N ILE A 345 -19.96 -0.03 -9.91
CA ILE A 345 -18.58 0.44 -10.06
C ILE A 345 -18.44 0.83 -11.52
N GLN A 346 -18.59 2.13 -11.82
CA GLN A 346 -18.31 2.66 -13.15
C GLN A 346 -16.80 2.61 -13.38
N LYS A 347 -16.36 1.90 -14.42
CA LYS A 347 -15.01 2.07 -14.96
C LYS A 347 -14.99 3.42 -15.69
N HIS A 348 -14.80 4.50 -14.94
CA HIS A 348 -14.36 5.73 -15.57
C HIS A 348 -12.93 5.54 -16.05
N ASP A 349 -12.60 6.13 -17.20
CA ASP A 349 -11.23 6.21 -17.70
C ASP A 349 -10.32 6.58 -16.52
N HIS A 350 -9.45 5.64 -16.12
CA HIS A 350 -8.48 5.71 -15.01
C HIS A 350 -8.85 5.16 -13.61
N ASN A 351 -10.05 4.59 -13.38
CA ASN A 351 -10.43 4.05 -12.06
C ASN A 351 -10.24 2.52 -11.98
N MET A 352 -9.12 2.07 -11.40
CA MET A 352 -8.80 0.64 -11.26
C MET A 352 -9.16 0.09 -9.88
N LEU A 353 -9.72 -1.12 -9.85
CA LEU A 353 -9.88 -1.91 -8.63
C LEU A 353 -8.60 -2.69 -8.34
N TYR A 354 -8.15 -2.64 -7.08
CA TYR A 354 -7.03 -3.46 -6.62
C TYR A 354 -7.33 -4.08 -5.26
N PRO A 355 -6.85 -5.31 -5.01
CA PRO A 355 -7.04 -5.99 -3.74
C PRO A 355 -6.10 -5.43 -2.69
N VAL A 356 -6.66 -5.32 -1.49
CA VAL A 356 -6.05 -4.74 -0.31
C VAL A 356 -5.74 -5.85 0.68
N LYS A 357 -6.76 -6.61 1.09
CA LYS A 357 -6.63 -7.66 2.11
C LYS A 357 -7.50 -8.86 1.76
N ALA A 358 -6.98 -10.07 1.96
CA ALA A 358 -7.77 -11.29 1.99
C ALA A 358 -8.12 -11.66 3.42
N PHE A 359 -9.31 -12.20 3.59
CA PHE A 359 -9.85 -12.66 4.86
C PHE A 359 -9.84 -14.20 4.92
N GLU A 360 -9.96 -14.76 6.12
CA GLU A 360 -9.91 -16.22 6.33
C GLU A 360 -11.08 -16.97 5.68
N ASP A 361 -12.23 -16.31 5.55
CA ASP A 361 -13.41 -16.79 4.82
C ASP A 361 -13.23 -16.79 3.27
N GLY A 362 -12.06 -16.33 2.80
CA GLY A 362 -11.74 -16.15 1.40
C GLY A 362 -12.28 -14.85 0.79
N GLY A 363 -12.97 -14.02 1.57
CA GLY A 363 -13.39 -12.69 1.15
C GLY A 363 -12.18 -11.79 0.86
N VAL A 364 -12.41 -10.74 0.08
CA VAL A 364 -11.35 -9.80 -0.31
C VAL A 364 -11.83 -8.36 -0.16
N LEU A 365 -11.08 -7.56 0.58
CA LEU A 365 -11.20 -6.11 0.58
C LEU A 365 -10.51 -5.55 -0.67
N LEU A 366 -11.23 -4.73 -1.42
CA LEU A 366 -10.79 -4.08 -2.64
C LEU A 366 -10.91 -2.56 -2.46
N ALA A 367 -10.08 -1.81 -3.16
CA ALA A 367 -10.16 -0.37 -3.21
C ALA A 367 -10.09 0.14 -4.64
N LEU A 368 -10.71 1.31 -4.85
CA LEU A 368 -10.61 2.03 -6.12
C LEU A 368 -9.49 3.06 -6.04
N HIS A 369 -8.57 3.03 -7.00
CA HIS A 369 -7.31 3.81 -7.00
C HIS A 369 -7.46 5.32 -6.75
N THR A 370 -8.60 5.91 -7.12
CA THR A 370 -8.76 7.38 -7.20
C THR A 370 -9.83 7.96 -6.29
N SER A 371 -10.64 7.15 -5.59
CA SER A 371 -11.89 7.66 -4.98
C SER A 371 -12.10 7.31 -3.51
N ALA A 372 -11.09 6.80 -2.81
CA ALA A 372 -11.21 6.34 -1.42
C ALA A 372 -12.37 5.33 -1.16
N ARG A 373 -12.93 4.74 -2.23
CA ARG A 373 -14.03 3.79 -2.19
C ARG A 373 -13.51 2.41 -1.86
N LEU A 374 -14.21 1.75 -0.94
CA LEU A 374 -13.88 0.40 -0.49
C LEU A 374 -15.00 -0.56 -0.81
N PHE A 375 -14.60 -1.74 -1.26
CA PHE A 375 -15.50 -2.82 -1.62
C PHE A 375 -15.09 -4.10 -0.92
N TYR A 376 -16.06 -4.86 -0.46
CA TYR A 376 -15.83 -6.21 0.05
C TYR A 376 -16.41 -7.20 -0.96
N TYR A 377 -15.55 -8.09 -1.44
CA TYR A 377 -15.93 -9.27 -2.18
C TYR A 377 -16.16 -10.42 -1.20
N SER A 378 -17.37 -10.97 -1.20
CA SER A 378 -17.70 -12.17 -0.45
C SER A 378 -17.40 -13.40 -1.28
N ASN A 379 -16.58 -14.31 -0.74
CA ASN A 379 -16.30 -15.58 -1.40
C ASN A 379 -17.50 -16.54 -1.39
N GLU A 380 -18.37 -16.43 -0.38
CA GLU A 380 -19.57 -17.26 -0.26
C GLU A 380 -20.62 -16.86 -1.30
N THR A 381 -20.95 -15.57 -1.40
CA THR A 381 -22.00 -15.10 -2.32
C THR A 381 -21.47 -14.78 -3.72
N LYS A 382 -20.14 -14.72 -3.88
CA LYS A 382 -19.44 -14.26 -5.10
C LYS A 382 -19.85 -12.84 -5.53
N ALA A 383 -20.38 -12.05 -4.60
CA ALA A 383 -20.83 -10.70 -4.82
C ALA A 383 -19.84 -9.68 -4.25
N ILE A 384 -19.84 -8.51 -4.86
CA ILE A 384 -19.13 -7.33 -4.37
C ILE A 384 -20.13 -6.35 -3.76
N GLN A 385 -19.79 -5.78 -2.62
CA GLN A 385 -20.57 -4.75 -1.94
C GLN A 385 -19.65 -3.58 -1.61
N GLU A 386 -20.04 -2.35 -1.94
CA GLU A 386 -19.34 -1.18 -1.40
C GLU A 386 -19.70 -1.02 0.07
N ILE A 387 -18.65 -0.93 0.88
CA ILE A 387 -18.74 -0.83 2.33
C ILE A 387 -18.43 0.59 2.82
N LYS A 388 -17.87 1.43 1.95
CA LYS A 388 -17.59 2.83 2.26
C LYS A 388 -17.48 3.68 0.98
N LYS A 389 -18.24 4.78 0.97
CA LYS A 389 -18.10 5.93 0.08
C LYS A 389 -17.78 7.15 0.94
N GLU A 390 -16.56 7.65 0.89
CA GLU A 390 -16.24 8.96 1.49
C GLU A 390 -16.41 10.07 0.44
N ASN A 391 -16.51 11.32 0.88
CA ASN A 391 -16.52 12.45 -0.06
C ASN A 391 -15.25 12.36 -0.93
N ASP A 392 -15.38 12.75 -2.20
CA ASP A 392 -14.30 12.69 -3.18
C ASP A 392 -13.16 13.63 -2.74
N TYR A 393 -12.19 13.12 -1.99
CA TYR A 393 -11.10 13.90 -1.41
C TYR A 393 -9.90 14.04 -2.37
N GLY A 394 -10.06 13.66 -3.64
CA GLY A 394 -9.00 13.61 -4.64
C GLY A 394 -8.07 12.41 -4.46
N ASP A 395 -6.96 12.40 -5.23
CA ASP A 395 -5.96 11.33 -5.25
C ASP A 395 -5.51 10.95 -3.82
N SER A 396 -5.97 9.79 -3.36
CA SER A 396 -5.68 9.28 -2.02
C SER A 396 -5.21 7.83 -2.11
N ASN A 397 -3.98 7.58 -1.64
CA ASN A 397 -3.52 6.20 -1.50
C ASN A 397 -4.11 5.55 -0.27
N LEU A 398 -4.44 4.27 -0.43
CA LEU A 398 -4.84 3.38 0.64
C LEU A 398 -3.63 2.61 1.15
N VAL A 399 -3.38 2.71 2.46
CA VAL A 399 -2.33 1.89 3.10
C VAL A 399 -2.93 1.06 4.22
N ILE A 400 -2.60 -0.23 4.22
CA ILE A 400 -2.87 -1.11 5.36
C ILE A 400 -1.76 -0.90 6.38
N TYR A 401 -2.13 -0.37 7.53
CA TYR A 401 -1.23 -0.16 8.65
C TYR A 401 -1.47 -1.19 9.74
N CYS A 402 -0.43 -1.96 10.08
CA CYS A 402 -0.45 -2.89 11.22
C CYS A 402 0.42 -2.32 12.35
N PRO A 403 -0.15 -1.87 13.48
CA PRO A 403 0.62 -1.29 14.59
C PRO A 403 1.77 -2.17 15.10
N ASN A 404 2.95 -1.57 15.28
CA ASN A 404 4.12 -2.25 15.86
C ASN A 404 5.00 -1.26 16.65
N PHE A 405 5.75 -1.78 17.61
CA PHE A 405 6.65 -1.05 18.50
C PHE A 405 8.09 -0.96 17.99
N VAL A 406 8.31 -1.13 16.68
CA VAL A 406 9.62 -0.96 16.05
C VAL A 406 10.19 0.43 16.41
N SER A 407 11.32 0.43 17.11
CA SER A 407 11.96 1.66 17.57
C SER A 407 12.81 2.27 16.46
N LEU A 408 12.37 3.42 15.91
CA LEU A 408 13.17 4.14 14.91
C LEU A 408 14.55 4.54 15.44
N LYS A 409 14.66 4.83 16.74
CA LYS A 409 15.94 5.15 17.39
C LYS A 409 16.96 4.02 17.32
N SER A 410 16.50 2.75 17.30
CA SER A 410 17.40 1.61 17.14
C SER A 410 17.75 1.29 15.69
N LEU A 411 17.05 1.90 14.73
CA LEU A 411 17.20 1.60 13.30
C LEU A 411 18.09 2.60 12.57
N VAL A 412 18.21 3.83 13.06
CA VAL A 412 18.97 4.90 12.41
C VAL A 412 20.36 5.06 13.00
N MET A 413 21.26 5.68 12.24
CA MET A 413 22.56 6.11 12.76
C MET A 413 22.42 7.19 13.85
N GLU A 414 23.39 7.24 14.76
CA GLU A 414 23.41 8.17 15.89
C GLU A 414 23.33 9.65 15.48
N ASN A 415 23.80 10.00 14.29
CA ASN A 415 23.78 11.37 13.75
C ASN A 415 22.47 11.74 13.04
N MET A 416 21.58 10.78 12.79
CA MET A 416 20.28 11.08 12.19
C MET A 416 19.35 11.68 13.23
N ARG A 417 18.71 12.79 12.87
CA ARG A 417 17.80 13.49 13.77
C ARG A 417 16.48 12.72 13.87
N VAL A 418 16.29 12.07 15.00
CA VAL A 418 15.04 11.41 15.37
C VAL A 418 14.18 12.37 16.17
N GLU A 419 12.99 12.68 15.65
CA GLU A 419 12.09 13.68 16.23
C GLU A 419 10.81 13.01 16.75
N SER A 420 10.13 13.70 17.66
CA SER A 420 8.84 13.26 18.21
C SER A 420 7.79 14.31 17.94
N PHE A 421 6.54 13.88 17.76
CA PHE A 421 5.39 14.76 17.59
C PHE A 421 4.30 14.55 18.64
#